data_AF-A0A2E6MPW7-F1
#
_entry.id   AF-A0A2E6MPW7-F1
#
_cell.length_a   1.000
_cell.length_b   1.000
_cell.length_c   1.000
_cell.angle_alpha   90.00
_cell.angle_beta   90.00
_cell.angle_gamma   90.00
#
_symmetry.space_group_name_H-M   'P 1'
#
loop_
_entity.id
_entity.type
_entity.pdbx_description
1 polymer ?
#
loop_
_entity_poly.entity_id
_entity_poly.type
_entity_poly.pdbx_seq_one_letter_code
_entity_poly.pdbx_strand_id
1 'polypeptide(L)'
;MFYHIPKLDYGGFSLVEYLLSKNTFKKGFKVLDIGGALGKHCLIMRAFGLSVDIIDKYEKEAELVGDFNKHNFKTKYDMIYCSHVIEHQRNQGFFLDKIFDLLNDDGDLVISGPKHPAERFVEGHISTTILPVFLQLLIYAGFDCKEGKMMSLGGIENSFIVKKSKNFTKKERDETGYKWTKKHRQRSPFELLAGFEVRPLSLYLNNCNIFKVHMIKSNKEFNGVSIDEYGNEKVGLMYNPPRNYKKKGICFYINLHQNFFLFDEKSNELANRKSDYTFFEI
;
A
#
# COMPACT_ATOMS: atom_id res chain seq x y z
N MET A 1 -20.52 25.19 5.20
CA MET A 1 -19.19 24.88 4.63
C MET A 1 -19.28 23.47 4.08
N PHE A 2 -19.46 23.30 2.77
CA PHE A 2 -19.51 21.97 2.17
C PHE A 2 -18.10 21.38 2.29
N TYR A 3 -17.90 20.40 3.18
CA TYR A 3 -16.64 19.67 3.24
C TYR A 3 -16.42 19.02 1.88
N HIS A 4 -15.37 19.42 1.16
CA HIS A 4 -14.98 18.75 -0.07
C HIS A 4 -14.67 17.28 0.25
N ILE A 5 -15.34 16.37 -0.45
CA ILE A 5 -15.11 14.92 -0.35
C ILE A 5 -13.63 14.64 -0.68
N PRO A 6 -12.84 14.00 0.20
CA PRO A 6 -11.42 13.75 -0.03
C PRO A 6 -11.15 12.98 -1.33
N LYS A 7 -10.07 13.32 -2.03
CA LYS A 7 -9.60 12.61 -3.23
C LYS A 7 -8.22 12.02 -2.99
N LEU A 8 -8.12 10.70 -2.93
CA LEU A 8 -6.87 9.97 -2.70
C LEU A 8 -6.22 9.65 -4.04
N ASP A 9 -5.10 10.30 -4.31
CA ASP A 9 -4.35 10.12 -5.56
C ASP A 9 -3.55 8.81 -5.53
N TYR A 10 -3.09 8.40 -4.35
CA TYR A 10 -2.31 7.19 -4.13
C TYR A 10 -2.63 6.54 -2.79
N GLY A 11 -2.25 5.28 -2.59
CA GLY A 11 -2.43 4.53 -1.34
C GLY A 11 -3.88 4.29 -0.88
N GLY A 12 -4.88 4.76 -1.64
CA GLY A 12 -6.29 4.63 -1.24
C GLY A 12 -6.75 3.18 -1.16
N PHE A 13 -6.33 2.34 -2.10
CA PHE A 13 -6.70 0.92 -2.12
C PHE A 13 -6.12 0.15 -0.92
N SER A 14 -4.86 0.40 -0.56
CA SER A 14 -4.23 -0.23 0.61
C SER A 14 -4.84 0.25 1.92
N LEU A 15 -5.22 1.52 2.01
CA LEU A 15 -5.95 2.06 3.16
C LEU A 15 -7.32 1.39 3.32
N VAL A 16 -8.09 1.26 2.24
CA VAL A 16 -9.41 0.58 2.27
C VAL A 16 -9.27 -0.90 2.62
N GLU A 17 -8.30 -1.61 2.03
CA GLU A 17 -8.00 -3.00 2.38
C GLU A 17 -7.66 -3.13 3.87
N TYR A 18 -6.89 -2.20 4.43
CA TYR A 18 -6.56 -2.20 5.85
C TYR A 18 -7.80 -1.98 6.73
N LEU A 19 -8.48 -0.85 6.55
CA LEU A 19 -9.60 -0.42 7.40
C LEU A 19 -10.73 -1.43 7.42
N LEU A 20 -11.09 -1.99 6.25
CA LEU A 20 -12.19 -2.94 6.14
C LEU A 20 -11.82 -4.37 6.52
N SER A 21 -10.53 -4.70 6.54
CA SER A 21 -10.07 -6.02 7.00
C SER A 21 -9.97 -6.17 8.51
N LYS A 22 -10.07 -5.05 9.26
CA LYS A 22 -10.09 -5.06 10.72
C LYS A 22 -11.52 -5.09 11.21
N ASN A 23 -11.86 -6.10 12.03
CA ASN A 23 -13.19 -6.20 12.63
C ASN A 23 -13.48 -5.00 13.55
N THR A 24 -12.53 -4.65 14.41
CA THR A 24 -12.62 -3.54 15.36
C THR A 24 -11.24 -2.97 15.66
N PHE A 25 -11.18 -1.65 15.89
CA PHE A 25 -10.00 -0.99 16.45
C PHE A 25 -10.20 -0.78 17.95
N LYS A 26 -9.14 -0.98 18.75
CA LYS A 26 -9.19 -0.64 20.18
C LYS A 26 -9.38 0.87 20.36
N LYS A 27 -9.97 1.28 21.48
CA LYS A 27 -10.10 2.71 21.81
C LYS A 27 -8.72 3.37 21.85
N GLY A 28 -8.58 4.52 21.18
CA GLY A 28 -7.32 5.25 21.12
C GLY A 28 -6.25 4.58 20.24
N PHE A 29 -6.64 3.78 19.26
CA PHE A 29 -5.73 3.19 18.27
C PHE A 29 -4.91 4.29 17.57
N LYS A 30 -3.60 4.30 17.78
CA LYS A 30 -2.70 5.37 17.33
C LYS A 30 -2.10 5.07 15.97
N VAL A 31 -2.19 6.04 15.06
CA VAL A 31 -1.63 5.96 13.71
C VAL A 31 -0.64 7.11 13.51
N LEU A 32 0.50 6.81 12.92
CA LEU A 32 1.37 7.83 12.33
C LEU A 32 1.18 7.84 10.82
N ASP A 33 0.78 8.97 10.26
CA ASP A 33 0.71 9.21 8.82
C ASP A 33 1.96 9.96 8.36
N ILE A 34 2.89 9.25 7.70
CA ILE A 34 4.16 9.81 7.24
C ILE A 34 3.95 10.46 5.87
N GLY A 35 4.28 11.75 5.75
CA GLY A 35 4.08 12.53 4.53
C GLY A 35 2.61 12.76 4.20
N GLY A 36 1.77 12.95 5.24
CA GLY A 36 0.32 13.06 5.09
C GLY A 36 -0.15 14.31 4.32
N ALA A 37 0.75 15.24 3.96
CA ALA A 37 0.48 16.43 3.18
C ALA A 37 -0.78 17.18 3.69
N LEU A 38 -1.74 17.44 2.80
CA LEU A 38 -3.02 18.10 3.12
C LEU A 38 -4.00 17.24 3.95
N GLY A 39 -3.56 16.11 4.50
CA GLY A 39 -4.29 15.30 5.47
C GLY A 39 -5.47 14.50 4.91
N LYS A 40 -5.55 14.26 3.60
CA LYS A 40 -6.71 13.58 2.99
C LYS A 40 -6.91 12.15 3.51
N HIS A 41 -5.85 11.36 3.64
CA HIS A 41 -5.91 10.01 4.24
C HIS A 41 -6.20 10.09 5.73
N CYS A 42 -5.56 11.04 6.43
CA CYS A 42 -5.81 11.33 7.83
C CYS A 42 -7.29 11.63 8.14
N LEU A 43 -7.98 12.41 7.30
CA LEU A 43 -9.42 12.67 7.43
C LEU A 43 -10.25 11.38 7.43
N ILE A 44 -9.95 10.46 6.52
CA ILE A 44 -10.65 9.17 6.40
C ILE A 44 -10.35 8.29 7.62
N MET A 45 -9.08 8.19 8.02
CA MET A 45 -8.66 7.40 9.19
C MET A 45 -9.30 7.93 10.48
N ARG A 46 -9.36 9.26 10.68
CA ARG A 46 -10.03 9.91 11.81
C ARG A 46 -11.53 9.67 11.78
N ALA A 47 -12.18 9.78 10.62
CA ALA A 47 -13.59 9.45 10.45
C ALA A 47 -13.89 7.97 10.76
N PHE A 48 -12.92 7.08 10.55
CA PHE A 48 -13.01 5.67 10.93
C PHE A 48 -12.90 5.43 12.45
N GLY A 49 -12.51 6.44 13.22
CA GLY A 49 -12.35 6.42 14.68
C GLY A 49 -10.90 6.27 15.17
N LEU A 50 -9.90 6.47 14.29
CA LEU A 50 -8.49 6.35 14.64
C LEU A 50 -7.90 7.67 15.15
N SER A 51 -6.93 7.59 16.06
CA SER A 51 -6.15 8.74 16.52
C SER A 51 -4.92 8.88 15.62
N VAL A 52 -4.90 9.87 14.75
CA VAL A 52 -3.85 10.01 13.72
C VAL A 52 -3.00 11.24 14.00
N ASP A 53 -1.68 11.06 14.05
CA ASP A 53 -0.69 12.13 14.00
C ASP A 53 -0.09 12.17 12.58
N ILE A 54 -0.06 13.34 11.94
CA ILE A 54 0.65 13.54 10.68
C ILE A 54 2.07 14.00 11.00
N ILE A 55 3.06 13.39 10.34
CA ILE A 55 4.41 13.95 10.26
C ILE A 55 4.74 14.35 8.83
N ASP A 56 5.06 15.62 8.65
CA ASP A 56 5.43 16.16 7.35
C ASP A 56 6.50 17.25 7.50
N LYS A 57 7.45 17.28 6.58
CA LYS A 57 8.57 18.23 6.61
C LYS A 57 8.17 19.61 6.10
N TYR A 58 7.20 19.68 5.20
CA TYR A 58 6.84 20.88 4.45
C TYR A 58 5.49 21.45 4.91
N GLU A 59 4.59 20.61 5.42
CA GLU A 59 3.30 21.07 5.92
C GLU A 59 3.36 21.63 7.33
N LYS A 60 3.08 22.94 7.44
CA LYS A 60 3.16 23.68 8.72
C LYS A 60 2.02 23.36 9.68
N GLU A 61 0.93 22.80 9.17
CA GLU A 61 -0.27 22.45 9.95
C GLU A 61 -0.28 20.98 10.40
N ALA A 62 0.75 20.19 10.04
CA ALA A 62 0.90 18.82 10.52
C ALA A 62 1.11 18.80 12.04
N GLU A 63 0.60 17.77 12.73
CA GLU A 63 0.80 17.62 14.18
C GLU A 63 2.28 17.54 14.56
N LEU A 64 3.10 16.97 13.67
CA LEU A 64 4.54 16.85 13.80
C LEU A 64 5.21 17.48 12.58
N VAL A 65 5.59 18.75 12.67
CA VAL A 65 6.32 19.43 11.59
C VAL A 65 7.80 19.05 11.63
N GLY A 66 8.30 18.36 10.61
CA GLY A 66 9.71 18.05 10.46
C GLY A 66 10.04 16.80 9.62
N ASP A 67 11.33 16.60 9.40
CA ASP A 67 11.87 15.41 8.71
C ASP A 67 11.66 14.15 9.57
N PHE A 68 10.92 13.18 9.05
CA PHE A 68 10.66 11.89 9.73
C PHE A 68 11.93 11.23 10.23
N ASN A 69 13.00 11.22 9.45
CA ASN A 69 14.26 10.55 9.81
C ASN A 69 14.95 11.24 11.00
N LYS A 70 14.74 12.55 11.19
CA LYS A 70 15.35 13.35 12.26
C LYS A 70 14.45 13.56 13.47
N HIS A 71 13.13 13.45 13.30
CA HIS A 71 12.19 13.69 14.39
C HIS A 71 12.36 12.69 15.53
N ASN A 72 12.37 13.18 16.78
CA ASN A 72 12.49 12.34 17.96
C ASN A 72 11.12 12.03 18.56
N PHE A 73 10.57 10.87 18.22
CA PHE A 73 9.26 10.45 18.68
C PHE A 73 9.29 9.98 20.13
N LYS A 74 8.27 10.40 20.90
CA LYS A 74 8.12 10.01 22.31
C LYS A 74 7.22 8.78 22.50
N THR A 75 6.52 8.36 21.44
CA THR A 75 5.53 7.28 21.48
C THR A 75 5.68 6.35 20.30
N LYS A 76 5.21 5.11 20.48
CA LYS A 76 5.03 4.13 19.41
C LYS A 76 3.59 4.14 18.89
N TYR A 77 3.39 3.55 17.72
CA TYR A 77 2.12 3.55 17.00
C TYR A 77 1.60 2.14 16.77
N ASP A 78 0.27 1.99 16.79
CA ASP A 78 -0.42 0.75 16.47
C ASP A 78 -0.45 0.50 14.96
N MET A 79 -0.39 1.57 14.18
CA MET A 79 -0.23 1.53 12.73
C MET A 79 0.68 2.66 12.28
N ILE A 80 1.48 2.41 11.25
CA ILE A 80 2.14 3.46 10.48
C ILE A 80 1.59 3.39 9.06
N TYR A 81 1.06 4.51 8.58
CA TYR A 81 0.64 4.71 7.19
C TYR A 81 1.71 5.52 6.46
N CYS A 82 2.10 5.09 5.27
CA CYS A 82 3.14 5.74 4.48
C CYS A 82 2.82 5.57 2.99
N SER A 83 2.31 6.61 2.34
CA SER A 83 1.91 6.57 0.94
C SER A 83 2.81 7.48 0.11
N HIS A 84 3.58 6.90 -0.80
CA HIS A 84 4.42 7.64 -1.77
C HIS A 84 5.41 8.60 -1.08
N VAL A 85 6.12 8.07 -0.08
CA VAL A 85 7.22 8.76 0.63
C VAL A 85 8.55 8.01 0.53
N ILE A 86 8.51 6.67 0.41
CA ILE A 86 9.69 5.80 0.50
C ILE A 86 10.63 5.96 -0.72
N GLU A 87 10.10 6.28 -1.88
CA GLU A 87 10.83 6.58 -3.13
C GLU A 87 11.65 7.88 -3.04
N HIS A 88 11.25 8.80 -2.16
CA HIS A 88 11.94 10.05 -1.90
C HIS A 88 13.06 9.90 -0.87
N GLN A 89 13.21 8.72 -0.26
CA GLN A 89 14.22 8.47 0.77
C GLN A 89 15.55 8.07 0.14
N ARG A 90 16.61 8.81 0.48
CA ARG A 90 17.98 8.50 0.04
C ARG A 90 18.49 7.18 0.62
N ASN A 91 18.04 6.83 1.83
CA ASN A 91 18.36 5.55 2.46
C ASN A 91 17.06 4.89 2.94
N GLN A 92 16.49 4.04 2.10
CA GLN A 92 15.24 3.33 2.38
C GLN A 92 15.40 2.33 3.54
N GLY A 93 16.58 1.73 3.71
CA GLY A 93 16.86 0.82 4.83
C GLY A 93 16.75 1.54 6.18
N PHE A 94 17.45 2.66 6.33
CA PHE A 94 17.38 3.48 7.55
C PHE A 94 15.95 3.98 7.84
N PHE A 95 15.23 4.40 6.79
CA PHE A 95 13.85 4.84 6.91
C PHE A 95 12.93 3.71 7.41
N LEU A 96 13.02 2.52 6.81
CA LEU A 96 12.24 1.35 7.21
C LEU A 96 12.62 0.84 8.61
N ASP A 97 13.89 0.89 8.98
CA ASP A 97 14.35 0.54 10.33
C ASP A 97 13.72 1.44 11.39
N LYS A 98 13.62 2.74 11.11
CA LYS A 98 12.95 3.68 12.00
C LYS A 98 11.45 3.41 12.09
N ILE A 99 10.78 3.12 10.97
CA ILE A 99 9.38 2.68 10.96
C ILE A 99 9.20 1.43 11.84
N PHE A 100 10.06 0.42 11.67
CA PHE A 100 10.03 -0.81 12.46
C PHE A 100 10.18 -0.52 13.97
N ASP A 101 11.08 0.39 14.34
CA ASP A 101 11.33 0.74 15.75
C ASP A 101 10.19 1.55 16.38
N LEU A 102 9.47 2.36 15.59
CA LEU A 102 8.31 3.15 16.02
C LEU A 102 7.00 2.36 16.07
N LEU A 103 6.91 1.23 15.38
CA LEU A 103 5.75 0.36 15.51
C LEU A 103 5.74 -0.34 16.88
N ASN A 104 4.54 -0.48 17.44
CA ASN A 104 4.27 -1.47 18.48
C ASN A 104 4.59 -2.87 17.95
N ASP A 105 4.85 -3.83 18.84
CA ASP A 105 5.29 -5.17 18.41
C ASP A 105 4.20 -5.91 17.61
N ASP A 106 2.94 -5.69 17.98
CA ASP A 106 1.77 -6.15 17.21
C ASP A 106 1.25 -5.12 16.20
N GLY A 107 1.98 -4.02 15.99
CA GLY A 107 1.58 -2.94 15.08
C GLY A 107 1.61 -3.34 13.61
N ASP A 108 0.86 -2.61 12.79
CA ASP A 108 0.78 -2.83 11.34
C ASP A 108 1.48 -1.70 10.56
N LEU A 109 2.31 -2.05 9.58
CA LEU A 109 2.76 -1.11 8.56
C LEU A 109 1.82 -1.21 7.37
N VAL A 110 1.28 -0.07 6.94
CA VAL A 110 0.59 0.08 5.65
C VAL A 110 1.41 1.04 4.81
N ILE A 111 2.06 0.53 3.77
CA ILE A 111 3.01 1.29 2.97
C ILE A 111 2.77 1.09 1.48
N SER A 112 2.87 2.18 0.72
CA SER A 112 2.68 2.21 -0.73
C SER A 112 3.79 3.02 -1.38
N GLY A 113 4.25 2.57 -2.54
CA GLY A 113 5.19 3.31 -3.38
C GLY A 113 4.97 3.08 -4.86
N PRO A 114 5.43 3.98 -5.74
CA PRO A 114 5.11 3.99 -7.16
C PRO A 114 5.54 2.71 -7.87
N LYS A 115 4.72 2.25 -8.81
CA LYS A 115 5.01 1.13 -9.70
C LYS A 115 5.20 1.65 -11.12
N HIS A 116 6.43 2.08 -11.42
CA HIS A 116 6.81 2.53 -12.76
C HIS A 116 7.91 1.62 -13.33
N PRO A 117 8.08 1.57 -14.66
CA PRO A 117 9.21 0.88 -15.28
C PRO A 117 10.54 1.41 -14.76
N ALA A 118 11.56 0.55 -14.69
CA ALA A 118 12.86 0.88 -14.09
C ALA A 118 13.63 1.94 -14.90
N GLU A 119 13.35 2.03 -16.19
CA GLU A 119 13.90 2.98 -17.15
C GLU A 119 13.22 4.36 -17.11
N ARG A 120 12.12 4.52 -16.36
CA ARG A 120 11.39 5.79 -16.28
C ARG A 120 12.09 6.75 -15.33
N PHE A 121 12.52 7.89 -15.85
CA PHE A 121 13.01 9.00 -15.03
C PHE A 121 11.85 9.81 -14.45
N VAL A 122 11.82 9.99 -13.13
CA VAL A 122 10.82 10.78 -12.41
C VAL A 122 11.52 11.65 -11.38
N GLU A 123 11.24 12.95 -11.40
CA GLU A 123 11.84 13.91 -10.46
C GLU A 123 11.54 13.52 -9.01
N GLY A 124 12.55 13.60 -8.14
CA GLY A 124 12.40 13.29 -6.72
C GLY A 124 12.29 11.80 -6.37
N HIS A 125 12.04 10.91 -7.33
CA HIS A 125 11.99 9.46 -7.13
C HIS A 125 13.41 8.89 -7.20
N ILE A 126 14.20 9.17 -6.17
CA ILE A 126 15.62 8.82 -6.12
C ILE A 126 15.88 7.36 -5.75
N SER A 127 14.83 6.64 -5.34
CA SER A 127 14.84 5.21 -5.02
C SER A 127 13.64 4.51 -5.65
N THR A 128 13.78 3.22 -5.98
CA THR A 128 12.72 2.47 -6.68
C THR A 128 11.87 1.62 -5.72
N THR A 129 10.59 1.51 -6.04
CA THR A 129 9.63 0.63 -5.37
C THR A 129 9.00 -0.36 -6.34
N ILE A 130 9.72 -0.73 -7.40
CA ILE A 130 9.34 -1.91 -8.21
C ILE A 130 9.23 -3.12 -7.28
N LEU A 131 8.27 -4.00 -7.58
CA LEU A 131 7.86 -5.04 -6.64
C LEU A 131 9.01 -5.90 -6.10
N PRO A 132 9.96 -6.39 -6.93
CA PRO A 132 11.06 -7.23 -6.43
C PRO A 132 11.98 -6.49 -5.46
N VAL A 133 12.25 -5.20 -5.69
CA VAL A 133 13.13 -4.40 -4.82
C VAL A 133 12.39 -4.03 -3.54
N PHE A 134 11.14 -3.59 -3.66
CA PHE A 134 10.36 -3.16 -2.50
C PHE A 134 10.09 -4.31 -1.51
N LEU A 135 9.73 -5.49 -2.02
CA LEU A 135 9.56 -6.69 -1.20
C LEU A 135 10.84 -7.04 -0.43
N GLN A 136 12.00 -6.99 -1.09
CA GLN A 136 13.27 -7.28 -0.44
C GLN A 136 13.60 -6.28 0.67
N LEU A 137 13.42 -4.99 0.41
CA LEU A 137 13.62 -3.93 1.42
C LEU A 137 12.78 -4.20 2.67
N LEU A 138 11.52 -4.60 2.52
CA LEU A 138 10.64 -4.93 3.65
C LEU A 138 11.11 -6.19 4.39
N ILE A 139 11.54 -7.24 3.68
CA ILE A 139 12.07 -8.47 4.28
C ILE A 139 13.34 -8.19 5.11
N TYR A 140 14.26 -7.38 4.58
CA TYR A 140 15.50 -6.98 5.25
C TYR A 140 15.24 -6.04 6.43
N ALA A 141 14.23 -5.17 6.35
CA ALA A 141 13.78 -4.35 7.47
C ALA A 141 13.02 -5.15 8.56
N GLY A 142 12.82 -6.46 8.35
CA GLY A 142 12.25 -7.36 9.35
C GLY A 142 10.73 -7.52 9.30
N PHE A 143 10.07 -7.10 8.23
CA PHE A 143 8.62 -7.27 8.07
C PHE A 143 8.27 -8.66 7.51
N ASP A 144 7.13 -9.18 7.96
CA ASP A 144 6.55 -10.42 7.48
C ASP A 144 5.63 -10.15 6.29
N CYS A 145 6.19 -10.32 5.08
CA CYS A 145 5.43 -10.16 3.85
C CYS A 145 4.71 -11.45 3.43
N LYS A 146 4.98 -12.58 4.09
CA LYS A 146 4.39 -13.88 3.78
C LYS A 146 2.96 -13.97 4.30
N GLU A 147 2.78 -13.65 5.57
CA GLU A 147 1.46 -13.61 6.22
C GLU A 147 0.80 -12.23 6.06
N GLY A 148 1.59 -11.22 5.67
CA GLY A 148 1.09 -9.91 5.31
C GLY A 148 0.30 -9.90 4.00
N LYS A 149 -0.25 -8.74 3.66
CA LYS A 149 -0.96 -8.49 2.41
C LYS A 149 -0.10 -7.70 1.46
N MET A 150 -0.29 -7.95 0.17
CA MET A 150 0.43 -7.27 -0.89
C MET A 150 -0.53 -6.95 -2.03
N MET A 151 -0.44 -5.74 -2.57
CA MET A 151 -1.19 -5.28 -3.73
C MET A 151 -0.19 -4.72 -4.73
N SER A 152 -0.04 -5.37 -5.87
CA SER A 152 0.67 -4.84 -7.02
C SER A 152 -0.38 -4.34 -8.01
N LEU A 153 -0.58 -3.02 -8.06
CA LEU A 153 -1.63 -2.37 -8.84
C LEU A 153 -1.01 -1.86 -10.14
N GLY A 154 -1.44 -2.43 -11.27
CA GLY A 154 -0.81 -2.23 -12.58
C GLY A 154 -0.53 -0.75 -12.88
N GLY A 155 0.75 -0.39 -13.02
CA GLY A 155 1.22 0.96 -13.34
C GLY A 155 0.97 2.07 -12.28
N ILE A 156 0.34 1.75 -11.15
CA ILE A 156 0.05 2.74 -10.09
C ILE A 156 1.08 2.60 -8.98
N GLU A 157 1.00 1.51 -8.20
CA GLU A 157 1.77 1.33 -6.98
C GLU A 157 1.93 -0.13 -6.58
N ASN A 158 2.96 -0.39 -5.80
CA ASN A 158 3.07 -1.59 -4.99
C ASN A 158 2.79 -1.20 -3.54
N SER A 159 1.94 -1.97 -2.87
CA SER A 159 1.45 -1.68 -1.53
C SER A 159 1.52 -2.92 -0.65
N PHE A 160 1.84 -2.72 0.62
CA PHE A 160 2.02 -3.78 1.62
C PHE A 160 1.28 -3.43 2.91
N ILE A 161 0.64 -4.44 3.50
CA ILE A 161 0.08 -4.39 4.85
C ILE A 161 0.75 -5.50 5.64
N VAL A 162 1.74 -5.15 6.46
CA VAL A 162 2.66 -6.14 7.04
C VAL A 162 2.88 -5.88 8.53
N LYS A 163 3.23 -6.95 9.25
CA LYS A 163 3.62 -6.89 10.67
C LYS A 163 5.11 -7.12 10.80
N LYS A 164 5.66 -6.85 11.99
CA LYS A 164 7.00 -7.30 12.35
C LYS A 164 7.07 -8.83 12.28
N SER A 165 8.14 -9.36 11.70
CA SER A 165 8.34 -10.80 11.63
C SER A 165 8.87 -11.36 12.94
N LYS A 166 8.32 -12.50 13.37
CA LYS A 166 8.74 -13.20 14.59
C LYS A 166 10.14 -13.80 14.49
N ASN A 167 10.66 -14.04 13.28
CA ASN A 167 11.98 -14.63 13.09
C ASN A 167 13.06 -13.58 12.76
N PHE A 168 12.78 -12.28 12.94
CA PHE A 168 13.72 -11.18 12.74
C PHE A 168 14.48 -10.81 14.02
N THR A 169 15.75 -10.47 13.86
CA THR A 169 16.58 -9.89 14.91
C THR A 169 17.27 -8.64 14.38
N LYS A 170 17.45 -7.61 15.22
CA LYS A 170 18.09 -6.35 14.80
C LYS A 170 19.51 -6.51 14.26
N LYS A 171 20.21 -7.59 14.60
CA LYS A 171 21.54 -7.93 14.04
C LYS A 171 21.50 -8.17 12.53
N GLU A 172 20.34 -8.51 11.98
CA GLU A 172 20.15 -8.69 10.53
C GLU A 172 20.31 -7.36 9.77
N ARG A 173 20.21 -6.20 10.45
CA ARG A 173 20.46 -4.87 9.84
C ARG A 173 21.90 -4.66 9.40
N ASP A 174 22.84 -5.41 9.98
CA ASP A 174 24.26 -5.35 9.63
C ASP A 174 24.60 -6.27 8.44
N GLU A 175 23.62 -7.01 7.91
CA GLU A 175 23.83 -7.90 6.76
C GLU A 175 23.97 -7.11 5.45
N THR A 176 24.85 -7.59 4.56
CA THR A 176 25.11 -6.93 3.27
C THR A 176 24.05 -7.21 2.20
N GLY A 177 23.08 -8.08 2.49
CA GLY A 177 22.02 -8.44 1.55
C GLY A 177 22.44 -9.28 0.34
N TYR A 178 23.70 -9.72 0.26
CA TYR A 178 24.24 -10.42 -0.92
C TYR A 178 23.53 -11.75 -1.26
N LYS A 179 23.06 -12.49 -0.24
CA LYS A 179 22.32 -13.75 -0.42
C LYS A 179 21.13 -13.84 0.52
N TRP A 180 20.02 -14.38 0.02
CA TRP A 180 18.86 -14.66 0.86
C TRP A 180 19.11 -15.88 1.76
N THR A 181 18.87 -15.70 3.07
CA THR A 181 18.90 -16.76 4.07
C THR A 181 17.57 -17.53 4.09
N LYS A 182 17.52 -18.64 4.85
CA LYS A 182 16.26 -19.35 5.13
C LYS A 182 15.23 -18.43 5.78
N LYS A 183 15.65 -17.53 6.68
CA LYS A 183 14.77 -16.56 7.33
C LYS A 183 14.16 -15.58 6.34
N HIS A 184 14.94 -15.05 5.39
CA HIS A 184 14.44 -14.15 4.34
C HIS A 184 13.35 -14.83 3.51
N ARG A 185 13.58 -16.09 3.10
CA ARG A 185 12.58 -16.87 2.34
C ARG A 185 11.30 -17.12 3.14
N GLN A 186 11.41 -17.31 4.46
CA GLN A 186 10.24 -17.50 5.32
C GLN A 186 9.35 -16.26 5.47
N ARG A 187 9.88 -15.06 5.18
CA ARG A 187 9.13 -13.78 5.22
C ARG A 187 8.55 -13.37 3.87
N SER A 188 8.82 -14.13 2.81
CA SER A 188 8.38 -13.79 1.45
C SER A 188 7.05 -14.48 1.13
N PRO A 189 6.10 -13.79 0.45
CA PRO A 189 4.82 -14.39 0.02
C PRO A 189 5.00 -15.39 -1.12
N PHE A 190 6.10 -15.31 -1.85
CA PHE A 190 6.47 -16.24 -2.92
C PHE A 190 7.94 -16.64 -2.81
N GLU A 191 8.34 -17.66 -3.56
CA GLU A 191 9.71 -18.13 -3.55
C GLU A 191 10.68 -17.07 -4.11
N LEU A 192 11.75 -16.79 -3.35
CA LEU A 192 12.80 -15.86 -3.79
C LEU A 192 13.73 -16.53 -4.79
N LEU A 193 13.42 -16.33 -6.07
CA LEU A 193 14.16 -16.86 -7.22
C LEU A 193 14.88 -15.72 -7.94
N ALA A 194 16.20 -15.84 -8.11
CA ALA A 194 16.98 -14.88 -8.88
C ALA A 194 16.57 -14.93 -10.35
N GLY A 195 16.44 -13.77 -10.99
CA GLY A 195 15.95 -13.65 -12.37
C GLY A 195 14.42 -13.70 -12.52
N PHE A 196 13.67 -13.78 -11.41
CA PHE A 196 12.22 -13.63 -11.47
C PHE A 196 11.82 -12.20 -11.88
N GLU A 197 11.01 -12.09 -12.92
CA GLU A 197 10.56 -10.81 -13.47
C GLU A 197 9.11 -10.51 -13.10
N VAL A 198 8.84 -9.24 -12.77
CA VAL A 198 7.50 -8.73 -12.52
C VAL A 198 7.18 -7.62 -13.50
N ARG A 199 6.15 -7.81 -14.32
CA ARG A 199 5.72 -6.81 -15.30
C ARG A 199 5.19 -5.53 -14.61
N PRO A 200 5.54 -4.31 -15.07
CA PRO A 200 5.05 -3.06 -14.47
C PRO A 200 3.52 -2.91 -14.47
N LEU A 201 2.85 -3.42 -15.51
CA LEU A 201 1.40 -3.33 -15.65
C LEU A 201 0.65 -4.52 -15.06
N SER A 202 1.35 -5.50 -14.46
CA SER A 202 0.67 -6.64 -13.84
C SER A 202 -0.20 -6.19 -12.67
N LEU A 203 -1.30 -6.88 -12.49
CA LEU A 203 -2.19 -6.69 -11.35
C LEU A 203 -2.20 -8.01 -10.57
N TYR A 204 -1.70 -7.97 -9.34
CA TYR A 204 -1.53 -9.16 -8.49
C TYR A 204 -1.72 -8.80 -7.02
N LEU A 205 -2.52 -9.59 -6.31
CA LEU A 205 -2.80 -9.42 -4.89
C LEU A 205 -2.44 -10.70 -4.14
N ASN A 206 -1.86 -10.56 -2.95
CA ASN A 206 -1.59 -11.66 -2.01
C ASN A 206 -2.29 -11.39 -0.67
N ASN A 207 -2.97 -12.40 -0.11
CA ASN A 207 -3.68 -12.36 1.18
C ASN A 207 -4.69 -11.19 1.36
N CYS A 208 -5.14 -10.56 0.27
CA CYS A 208 -6.13 -9.50 0.30
C CYS A 208 -7.55 -10.09 0.31
N ASN A 209 -8.43 -9.48 1.10
CA ASN A 209 -9.79 -9.98 1.29
C ASN A 209 -10.87 -8.99 0.84
N ILE A 210 -10.54 -7.70 0.79
CA ILE A 210 -11.46 -6.63 0.39
C ILE A 210 -11.38 -6.41 -1.11
N PHE A 211 -10.16 -6.41 -1.66
CA PHE A 211 -9.95 -6.41 -3.10
C PHE A 211 -9.45 -7.77 -3.59
N LYS A 212 -9.92 -8.17 -4.79
CA LYS A 212 -9.47 -9.38 -5.48
C LYS A 212 -9.20 -9.09 -6.94
N VAL A 213 -8.26 -9.82 -7.53
CA VAL A 213 -8.07 -9.80 -8.99
C VAL A 213 -9.31 -10.38 -9.66
N HIS A 214 -9.85 -9.67 -10.64
CA HIS A 214 -10.96 -10.12 -11.46
C HIS A 214 -10.52 -10.21 -12.93
N MET A 215 -10.62 -11.40 -13.49
CA MET A 215 -10.35 -11.65 -14.91
C MET A 215 -11.67 -11.51 -15.68
N ILE A 216 -11.77 -10.51 -16.55
CA ILE A 216 -12.98 -10.27 -17.32
C ILE A 216 -12.96 -11.19 -18.54
N LYS A 217 -13.98 -12.02 -18.72
CA LYS A 217 -14.10 -12.86 -19.91
C LYS A 217 -14.26 -11.98 -21.17
N SER A 218 -13.49 -12.27 -22.21
CA SER A 218 -13.54 -11.61 -23.51
C SER A 218 -13.67 -12.65 -24.62
N ASN A 219 -14.41 -12.32 -25.68
CA ASN A 219 -14.47 -13.15 -26.90
C ASN A 219 -13.14 -13.14 -27.66
N LYS A 220 -12.23 -12.22 -27.33
CA LYS A 220 -10.86 -12.17 -27.84
C LYS A 220 -9.91 -12.65 -26.73
N GLU A 221 -9.22 -13.73 -27.01
CA GLU A 221 -8.17 -14.27 -26.14
C GLU A 221 -6.83 -14.27 -26.88
N PHE A 222 -5.76 -13.99 -26.15
CA PHE A 222 -4.38 -14.18 -26.62
C PHE A 222 -3.63 -15.02 -25.58
N ASN A 223 -3.11 -16.18 -26.00
CA ASN A 223 -2.48 -17.17 -25.11
C ASN A 223 -3.35 -17.55 -23.88
N GLY A 224 -4.66 -17.65 -24.06
CA GLY A 224 -5.61 -18.01 -22.98
C GLY A 224 -5.93 -16.87 -22.00
N VAL A 225 -5.50 -15.63 -22.29
CA VAL A 225 -5.84 -14.45 -21.50
C VAL A 225 -6.81 -13.57 -22.28
N SER A 226 -7.92 -13.19 -21.65
CA SER A 226 -8.89 -12.26 -22.21
C SER A 226 -8.27 -10.88 -22.42
N ILE A 227 -8.38 -10.35 -23.64
CA ILE A 227 -7.81 -9.05 -24.02
C ILE A 227 -8.90 -8.03 -24.38
N ASP A 228 -8.59 -6.74 -24.22
CA ASP A 228 -9.42 -5.62 -24.66
C ASP A 228 -9.23 -5.29 -26.14
N GLU A 229 -9.93 -4.26 -26.62
CA GLU A 229 -9.86 -3.83 -28.03
C GLU A 229 -8.48 -3.31 -28.46
N TYR A 230 -7.60 -3.03 -27.49
CA TYR A 230 -6.22 -2.57 -27.70
C TYR A 230 -5.19 -3.71 -27.47
N GLY A 231 -5.64 -4.93 -27.21
CA GLY A 231 -4.76 -6.09 -26.99
C GLY A 231 -4.19 -6.20 -25.57
N ASN A 232 -4.64 -5.38 -24.62
CA ASN A 232 -4.20 -5.48 -23.23
C ASN A 232 -5.04 -6.50 -22.47
N GLU A 233 -4.45 -7.17 -21.49
CA GLU A 233 -5.19 -8.06 -20.59
C GLU A 233 -6.36 -7.31 -19.93
N LYS A 234 -7.55 -7.90 -20.00
CA LYS A 234 -8.75 -7.42 -19.32
C LYS A 234 -8.76 -7.88 -17.86
N VAL A 235 -7.87 -7.29 -17.08
CA VAL A 235 -7.76 -7.50 -15.63
C VAL A 235 -8.29 -6.29 -14.89
N GLY A 236 -9.04 -6.53 -13.82
CA GLY A 236 -9.54 -5.50 -12.92
C GLY A 236 -9.43 -5.91 -11.45
N LEU A 237 -9.85 -5.00 -10.58
CA LEU A 237 -10.11 -5.28 -9.18
C LEU A 237 -11.61 -5.49 -8.96
N MET A 238 -11.95 -6.48 -8.15
CA MET A 238 -13.29 -6.63 -7.58
C MET A 238 -13.25 -6.14 -6.14
N TYR A 239 -14.11 -5.18 -5.81
CA TYR A 239 -14.35 -4.70 -4.46
C TYR A 239 -15.42 -5.57 -3.78
N ASN A 240 -15.01 -6.23 -2.70
CA ASN A 240 -15.80 -7.21 -1.96
C ASN A 240 -15.68 -6.93 -0.45
N PRO A 241 -16.41 -5.91 0.06
CA PRO A 241 -16.40 -5.59 1.48
C PRO A 241 -16.95 -6.77 2.34
N PRO A 242 -16.67 -6.80 3.65
CA PRO A 242 -17.18 -7.88 4.49
C PRO A 242 -18.71 -7.92 4.48
N ARG A 243 -19.33 -9.11 4.33
CA ARG A 243 -20.78 -9.28 4.13
C ARG A 243 -21.68 -8.56 5.14
N ASN A 244 -21.23 -8.47 6.39
CA ASN A 244 -21.98 -7.84 7.49
C ASN A 244 -21.40 -6.48 7.89
N TYR A 245 -20.62 -5.85 7.00
CA TYR A 245 -20.03 -4.56 7.25
C TYR A 245 -21.12 -3.48 7.24
N LYS A 246 -21.31 -2.83 8.38
CA LYS A 246 -22.19 -1.67 8.48
C LYS A 246 -21.42 -0.43 8.04
N LYS A 247 -21.84 0.17 6.93
CA LYS A 247 -21.26 1.42 6.42
C LYS A 247 -21.24 2.51 7.49
N LYS A 248 -20.13 3.22 7.61
CA LYS A 248 -19.92 4.35 8.51
C LYS A 248 -20.28 5.69 7.87
N GLY A 249 -20.53 5.73 6.56
CA GLY A 249 -20.88 6.94 5.81
C GLY A 249 -19.68 7.82 5.50
N ILE A 250 -18.48 7.22 5.44
CA ILE A 250 -17.22 7.89 5.13
C ILE A 250 -17.06 7.89 3.61
N CYS A 251 -17.21 9.08 3.03
CA CYS A 251 -17.20 9.29 1.59
C CYS A 251 -15.84 9.84 1.13
N PHE A 252 -15.29 9.28 0.06
CA PHE A 252 -14.05 9.76 -0.59
C PHE A 252 -13.95 9.23 -2.02
N TYR A 253 -12.99 9.75 -2.79
CA TYR A 253 -12.63 9.24 -4.10
C TYR A 253 -11.25 8.57 -4.06
N ILE A 254 -11.07 7.50 -4.82
CA ILE A 254 -9.75 6.89 -5.10
C ILE A 254 -9.44 7.07 -6.59
N ASN A 255 -8.20 7.44 -6.89
CA ASN A 255 -7.68 7.55 -8.26
C ASN A 255 -7.24 6.17 -8.80
N LEU A 256 -7.69 5.81 -10.00
CA LEU A 256 -7.30 4.60 -10.75
C LEU A 256 -6.24 4.88 -11.82
N HIS A 257 -5.94 6.15 -12.07
CA HIS A 257 -5.02 6.63 -13.11
C HIS A 257 -5.32 6.04 -14.49
N GLN A 258 -6.58 5.68 -14.77
CA GLN A 258 -7.00 5.05 -16.02
C GLN A 258 -6.34 3.68 -16.31
N ASN A 259 -5.80 2.98 -15.29
CA ASN A 259 -4.97 1.79 -15.52
C ASN A 259 -5.74 0.47 -15.58
N PHE A 260 -6.82 0.31 -14.82
CA PHE A 260 -7.57 -0.95 -14.75
C PHE A 260 -9.06 -0.73 -14.46
N PHE A 261 -9.84 -1.79 -14.59
CA PHE A 261 -11.26 -1.79 -14.25
C PHE A 261 -11.48 -2.05 -12.77
N LEU A 262 -12.52 -1.44 -12.20
CA LEU A 262 -13.00 -1.74 -10.85
C LEU A 262 -14.44 -2.24 -10.93
N PHE A 263 -14.72 -3.34 -10.24
CA PHE A 263 -16.02 -3.99 -10.20
C PHE A 263 -16.54 -4.09 -8.77
N ASP A 264 -17.86 -4.16 -8.62
CA ASP A 264 -18.49 -4.61 -7.37
C ASP A 264 -18.51 -6.15 -7.26
N GLU A 265 -19.02 -6.67 -6.13
CA GLU A 265 -19.14 -8.12 -5.87
C GLU A 265 -20.03 -8.87 -6.88
N LYS A 266 -20.88 -8.14 -7.63
CA LYS A 266 -21.78 -8.69 -8.65
C LYS A 266 -21.21 -8.57 -10.07
N SER A 267 -19.94 -8.16 -10.19
CA SER A 267 -19.26 -7.87 -11.45
C SER A 267 -19.84 -6.67 -12.23
N ASN A 268 -20.58 -5.77 -11.57
CA ASN A 268 -20.95 -4.50 -12.21
C ASN A 268 -19.74 -3.57 -12.23
N GLU A 269 -19.54 -2.88 -13.34
CA GLU A 269 -18.46 -1.90 -13.48
C GLU A 269 -18.71 -0.68 -12.59
N LEU A 270 -17.79 -0.41 -11.66
CA LEU A 270 -17.75 0.80 -10.84
C LEU A 270 -16.90 1.88 -11.49
N ALA A 271 -15.81 1.48 -12.16
CA ALA A 271 -14.91 2.36 -12.91
C ALA A 271 -14.14 1.58 -13.97
N ASN A 272 -13.64 2.28 -14.98
CA ASN A 272 -12.89 1.70 -16.10
C ASN A 272 -11.63 2.52 -16.44
N ARG A 273 -10.94 2.16 -17.52
CA ARG A 273 -9.74 2.86 -18.02
C ARG A 273 -9.98 4.26 -18.60
N LYS A 274 -11.18 4.81 -18.48
CA LYS A 274 -11.49 6.22 -18.78
C LYS A 274 -11.82 7.00 -17.50
N SER A 275 -11.89 6.33 -16.36
CA SER A 275 -12.15 6.92 -15.06
C SER A 275 -10.84 7.28 -14.38
N ASP A 276 -10.64 8.56 -14.06
CA ASP A 276 -9.58 8.96 -13.15
C ASP A 276 -9.94 8.57 -11.74
N TYR A 277 -11.12 8.96 -11.26
CA TYR A 277 -11.56 8.72 -9.90
C TYR A 277 -12.81 7.84 -9.84
N THR A 278 -12.90 7.04 -8.79
CA THR A 278 -14.12 6.32 -8.40
C THR A 278 -14.55 6.72 -7.00
N PHE A 279 -15.85 6.81 -6.78
CA PHE A 279 -16.43 7.13 -5.48
C PHE A 279 -16.47 5.90 -4.57
N PHE A 280 -16.12 6.08 -3.30
CA PHE A 280 -16.27 5.09 -2.24
C PHE A 280 -17.06 5.68 -1.07
N GLU A 281 -17.93 4.85 -0.52
CA GLU A 281 -18.61 5.08 0.76
C GLU A 281 -18.41 3.83 1.62
N ILE A 282 -17.67 3.98 2.72
CA ILE A 282 -17.42 2.92 3.69
C ILE A 282 -17.98 3.29 5.06
#